data_AF-A0A7C3ZC20-F1
#
_entry.id   AF-A0A7C3ZC20-F1
#
_cell.length_a   1.000
_cell.length_b   1.000
_cell.length_c   1.000
_cell.angle_alpha   90.00
_cell.angle_beta   90.00
_cell.angle_gamma   90.00
#
_symmetry.space_group_name_H-M   'P 1'
#
loop_
_entity.id
_entity.type
_entity.pdbx_description
1 polymer ?
#
loop_
_entity_poly.entity_id
_entity_poly.type
_entity_poly.pdbx_seq_one_letter_code
_entity_poly.pdbx_strand_id
1 'polypeptide(L)'
;RLVQAMKIRGFRPRTNLHTYRSYAYLAAMLLVRSFDRAERVFQAMLCRGFKGTFYSLKTFTWQRRDRIFLGASGLALLALLCLEWLKPIRF
;
A
#
# COMPACT_ATOMS: atom_id res chain seq x y z
N ARG A 1 5.95 0.96 -15.52
CA ARG A 1 6.37 0.67 -16.92
C ARG A 1 5.42 1.26 -17.96
N LEU A 2 4.10 0.96 -17.93
CA LEU A 2 3.13 1.51 -18.90
C LEU A 2 3.10 3.06 -18.94
N VAL A 3 3.10 3.70 -17.78
CA VAL A 3 3.16 5.18 -17.69
C VAL A 3 4.47 5.72 -18.26
N GLN A 4 5.60 5.05 -18.03
CA GLN A 4 6.89 5.45 -18.60
C GLN A 4 6.92 5.30 -20.12
N ALA A 5 6.29 4.26 -20.67
CA ALA A 5 6.15 4.10 -22.12
C ALA A 5 5.33 5.23 -22.75
N MET A 6 4.26 5.71 -22.09
CA MET A 6 3.54 6.90 -22.56
C MET A 6 4.41 8.16 -22.52
N LYS A 7 5.21 8.34 -21.46
CA LYS A 7 6.15 9.46 -21.35
C LYS A 7 7.21 9.45 -22.47
N ILE A 8 7.79 8.29 -22.78
CA ILE A 8 8.78 8.12 -23.86
C ILE A 8 8.15 8.40 -25.23
N ARG A 9 6.87 8.05 -25.43
CA ARG A 9 6.10 8.38 -26.63
C ARG A 9 5.68 9.87 -26.72
N GLY A 10 6.16 10.72 -25.82
CA GLY A 10 5.90 12.16 -25.84
C GLY A 10 4.51 12.58 -25.37
N PHE A 11 3.77 11.71 -24.67
CA PHE A 11 2.44 12.06 -24.15
C PHE A 11 2.54 13.18 -23.10
N ARG A 12 1.95 14.35 -23.41
CA ARG A 12 1.86 15.49 -22.51
C ARG A 12 0.43 15.63 -21.99
N PRO A 13 0.20 15.47 -20.66
CA PRO A 13 -1.15 15.58 -20.12
C PRO A 13 -1.66 17.02 -20.22
N ARG A 14 -2.84 17.20 -20.81
CA ARG A 14 -3.59 18.47 -20.88
C ARG A 14 -5.04 18.23 -20.47
N THR A 15 -5.76 19.25 -20.00
CA THR A 15 -7.19 19.18 -19.65
C THR A 15 -8.09 19.12 -20.89
N ASN A 16 -7.88 18.13 -21.75
CA ASN A 16 -8.64 17.89 -22.98
C ASN A 16 -9.20 16.46 -22.96
N LEU A 17 -10.36 16.26 -23.59
CA LEU A 17 -11.04 14.97 -23.73
C LEU A 17 -10.12 13.86 -24.29
N HIS A 18 -9.23 14.21 -25.23
CA HIS A 18 -8.25 13.26 -25.77
C HIS A 18 -7.32 12.69 -24.67
N THR A 19 -6.86 13.54 -23.77
CA THR A 19 -6.01 13.15 -22.63
C THR A 19 -6.75 12.20 -21.70
N TYR A 20 -8.00 12.51 -21.36
CA TYR A 20 -8.84 11.64 -20.51
C TYR A 20 -9.05 10.27 -21.15
N ARG A 21 -9.28 10.22 -22.46
CA ARG A 21 -9.41 8.97 -23.22
C ARG A 21 -8.11 8.14 -23.17
N SER A 22 -6.94 8.76 -23.33
CA SER A 22 -5.66 8.07 -23.19
C SER A 22 -5.41 7.53 -21.78
N TYR A 23 -5.79 8.29 -20.75
CA TYR A 23 -5.74 7.81 -19.36
C TYR A 23 -6.70 6.65 -19.11
N ALA A 24 -7.92 6.70 -19.66
CA ALA A 24 -8.88 5.62 -19.57
C ALA A 24 -8.33 4.33 -20.20
N TYR A 25 -7.67 4.41 -21.37
CA TYR A 25 -7.02 3.26 -21.99
C TYR A 25 -5.86 2.72 -21.15
N LEU A 26 -5.05 3.58 -20.55
CA LEU A 26 -3.99 3.14 -19.65
C LEU A 26 -4.59 2.39 -18.44
N ALA A 27 -5.62 2.96 -17.81
CA ALA A 27 -6.29 2.34 -16.67
C ALA A 27 -6.92 0.99 -17.06
N ALA A 28 -7.64 0.94 -18.19
CA ALA A 28 -8.22 -0.29 -18.72
C ALA A 28 -7.15 -1.37 -18.92
N MET A 29 -6.03 -1.03 -19.59
CA MET A 29 -4.96 -1.99 -19.83
C MET A 29 -4.26 -2.44 -18.54
N LEU A 30 -4.15 -1.57 -17.54
CA LEU A 30 -3.62 -1.92 -16.22
C LEU A 30 -4.53 -2.92 -15.52
N LEU A 31 -5.84 -2.67 -15.51
CA LEU A 31 -6.83 -3.55 -14.91
C LEU A 31 -6.83 -4.93 -15.57
N VAL A 32 -6.94 -5.00 -16.90
CA VAL A 32 -6.91 -6.27 -17.65
C VAL A 32 -5.65 -7.08 -17.33
N ARG A 33 -4.47 -6.45 -17.40
CA ARG A 33 -3.20 -7.15 -17.10
C ARG A 33 -3.11 -7.62 -15.65
N SER A 34 -3.67 -6.86 -14.71
CA SER A 34 -3.68 -7.25 -13.30
C SER A 34 -4.62 -8.44 -13.07
N PHE A 35 -5.74 -8.48 -13.77
CA PHE A 35 -6.70 -9.58 -13.74
C PHE A 35 -6.12 -10.87 -14.32
N ASP A 36 -5.53 -10.83 -15.52
CA ASP A 36 -4.87 -11.98 -16.15
C ASP A 36 -3.73 -12.54 -15.28
N ARG A 37 -3.04 -11.66 -14.54
CA ARG A 37 -2.01 -12.09 -13.59
C ARG A 37 -2.64 -12.78 -12.38
N ALA A 38 -3.71 -12.22 -11.82
CA ALA A 38 -4.41 -12.80 -10.69
C ALA A 38 -4.98 -14.18 -11.05
N GLU A 39 -5.58 -14.33 -12.23
CA GLU A 39 -6.08 -15.60 -12.73
C GLU A 39 -4.96 -16.65 -12.85
N ARG A 40 -3.84 -16.31 -13.49
CA ARG A 40 -2.69 -17.24 -13.59
C ARG A 40 -2.16 -17.66 -12.22
N VAL A 41 -2.10 -16.73 -11.26
CA VAL A 41 -1.69 -17.04 -9.88
C VAL A 41 -2.72 -17.94 -9.21
N PHE A 42 -4.00 -17.68 -9.40
CA PHE A 42 -5.09 -18.49 -8.87
C PHE A 42 -5.06 -19.91 -9.42
N GLN A 43 -4.87 -20.08 -10.73
CA GLN A 43 -4.71 -21.41 -11.34
C GLN A 43 -3.51 -22.16 -10.75
N ALA A 44 -2.36 -21.48 -10.58
CA ALA A 44 -1.20 -22.09 -9.91
C ALA A 44 -1.49 -22.46 -8.44
N MET A 45 -2.37 -21.71 -7.76
CA MET A 45 -2.84 -22.00 -6.41
C MET A 45 -3.68 -23.29 -6.40
N LEU A 46 -4.63 -23.42 -7.34
CA LEU A 46 -5.46 -24.60 -7.48
C LEU A 46 -4.62 -25.86 -7.76
N CYS A 47 -3.61 -25.78 -8.64
CA CYS A 47 -2.69 -26.88 -8.91
C CYS A 47 -1.89 -27.31 -7.66
N ARG A 48 -1.69 -26.40 -6.68
CA ARG A 48 -1.04 -26.69 -5.39
C ARG A 48 -2.01 -27.19 -4.32
N GLY A 49 -3.29 -27.38 -4.65
CA GLY A 49 -4.32 -27.87 -3.72
C GLY A 49 -5.00 -26.78 -2.89
N PHE A 50 -5.16 -25.56 -3.44
CA PHE A 50 -5.86 -24.47 -2.74
C PHE A 50 -7.32 -24.82 -2.42
N LYS A 51 -7.68 -24.75 -1.14
CA LYS A 51 -9.02 -25.08 -0.62
C LYS A 51 -9.91 -23.86 -0.31
N GLY A 52 -9.61 -22.70 -0.92
CA GLY A 52 -10.35 -21.45 -0.68
C GLY A 52 -9.87 -20.64 0.53
N THR A 53 -8.85 -21.12 1.26
CA THR A 53 -8.27 -20.44 2.42
C THR A 53 -6.88 -19.90 2.08
N PHE A 54 -6.73 -18.58 2.18
CA PHE A 54 -5.42 -17.92 2.01
C PHE A 54 -4.54 -18.13 3.24
N TYR A 55 -3.69 -19.15 3.20
CA TYR A 55 -2.66 -19.34 4.21
C TYR A 55 -1.54 -18.32 4.01
N SER A 56 -1.64 -17.19 4.70
CA SER A 56 -0.52 -16.25 4.82
C SER A 56 0.63 -16.93 5.55
N LEU A 57 1.75 -17.17 4.85
CA LEU A 57 2.99 -17.67 5.48
C LEU A 57 3.60 -16.68 6.48
N LYS A 58 3.09 -15.44 6.54
CA LYS A 58 3.45 -14.48 7.58
C LYS A 58 2.62 -14.77 8.82
N THR A 59 3.16 -15.59 9.71
CA THR A 59 2.80 -15.54 11.12
C THR A 59 3.20 -14.16 11.66
N PHE A 60 2.21 -13.33 12.02
CA PHE A 60 2.44 -12.12 12.81
C PHE A 60 2.96 -12.55 14.19
N THR A 61 4.26 -12.80 14.28
CA THR A 61 4.90 -13.10 15.56
C THR A 61 5.18 -11.80 16.26
N TRP A 62 4.75 -11.70 17.52
CA TRP A 62 5.00 -10.55 18.37
C TRP A 62 6.51 -10.44 18.64
N GLN A 63 7.21 -9.62 17.84
CA GLN A 63 8.66 -9.57 17.89
C GLN A 63 9.10 -8.68 19.06
N ARG A 64 10.25 -8.96 19.69
CA ARG A 64 10.79 -8.12 20.78
C ARG A 64 10.95 -6.65 20.37
N ARG A 65 11.20 -6.39 19.08
CA ARG A 65 11.29 -5.04 18.50
C ARG A 65 9.96 -4.28 18.59
N ASP A 66 8.84 -4.96 18.38
CA ASP A 66 7.50 -4.36 18.48
C ASP A 66 7.20 -3.93 19.91
N ARG A 67 7.65 -4.72 20.91
CA ARG A 67 7.56 -4.35 22.33
C ARG A 67 8.39 -3.15 22.70
N ILE A 68 9.64 -3.09 22.20
CA ILE A 68 10.53 -1.96 22.45
C ILE A 68 9.96 -0.70 21.80
N PHE A 69 9.45 -0.80 20.56
CA PHE A 69 8.84 0.32 19.87
C PHE A 69 7.57 0.82 20.58
N LEU A 70 6.71 -0.11 21.03
CA LEU A 70 5.49 0.22 21.78
C LEU A 70 5.82 0.86 23.14
N GLY A 71 6.83 0.34 23.85
CA GLY A 71 7.28 0.91 25.11
C GLY A 71 7.89 2.30 24.93
N ALA A 72 8.74 2.48 23.91
CA ALA A 72 9.38 3.76 23.62
C ALA A 72 8.36 4.84 23.21
N SER A 73 7.39 4.49 22.36
CA SER A 73 6.33 5.43 21.96
C SER A 73 5.41 5.78 23.13
N GLY A 74 5.04 4.79 23.97
CA GLY A 74 4.26 5.03 25.18
C GLY A 74 5.00 5.94 26.18
N LEU A 75 6.29 5.71 26.40
CA LEU A 75 7.11 6.53 27.29
C LEU A 75 7.28 7.95 26.75
N ALA A 76 7.48 8.12 25.44
CA ALA A 76 7.54 9.43 24.80
C ALA A 76 6.21 10.21 24.96
N LEU A 77 5.07 9.54 24.78
CA LEU A 77 3.75 10.15 24.98
C LEU A 77 3.51 10.53 26.45
N LEU A 78 3.88 9.67 27.39
CA LEU A 78 3.78 9.97 28.83
C LEU A 78 4.70 11.14 29.23
N ALA A 79 5.90 11.22 28.67
CA ALA A 79 6.81 12.34 28.91
C ALA A 79 6.24 13.66 28.38
N LEU A 80 5.64 13.66 27.18
CA LEU A 80 4.95 14.83 26.63
C LEU A 80 3.75 15.24 27.48
N LEU A 81 2.92 14.28 27.89
CA LEU A 81 1.76 14.54 28.74
C LEU A 81 2.18 15.09 30.11
N CYS A 82 3.24 14.53 30.71
CA CYS A 82 3.81 15.01 31.96
C CYS A 82 4.37 16.43 31.83
N LEU A 83 5.01 16.76 30.71
CA LEU A 83 5.49 18.11 30.41
C LEU A 83 4.33 19.10 30.25
N GLU A 84 3.23 18.71 29.61
CA GLU A 84 2.01 19.52 29.48
C GLU A 84 1.34 19.72 30.85
N TRP A 85 1.26 18.67 31.67
CA TRP A 85 0.73 18.70 33.04
C TRP A 85 1.64 19.37 34.07
N LEU A 86 2.93 19.55 33.80
CA LEU A 86 3.87 20.30 34.63
C LEU A 86 4.01 21.77 34.18
N LYS A 87 3.64 22.08 32.92
CA LYS A 87 3.49 23.44 32.40
C LYS A 87 2.04 23.92 32.21
N PRO A 88 1.05 23.55 33.05
CA PRO A 88 -0.27 24.11 32.93
C PRO A 88 -0.19 25.50 33.56
N ILE A 89 -0.14 26.52 32.72
CA ILE A 89 -0.43 27.91 33.06
C ILE A 89 0.68 28.63 33.85
N ARG A 90 1.73 29.02 33.12
CA ARG A 90 2.35 30.35 33.34
C ARG A 90 1.97 31.22 32.14
N PHE A 91 0.69 31.61 32.09
CA PHE A 91 0.29 32.87 31.46
C PHE A 91 0.44 33.98 32.49
#